data_AF-A0A1C5EWJ4-F1
#
_entry.id   AF-A0A1C5EWJ4-F1
#
_cell.length_a   1.000
_cell.length_b   1.000
_cell.length_c   1.000
_cell.angle_alpha   90.00
_cell.angle_beta   90.00
_cell.angle_gamma   90.00
#
_symmetry.space_group_name_H-M   'P 1'
#
loop_
_entity.id
_entity.type
_entity.pdbx_description
1 polymer ?
#
loop_
_entity_poly.entity_id
_entity_poly.type
_entity_poly.pdbx_seq_one_letter_code
_entity_poly.pdbx_strand_id
1 'polypeptide(L)' 'MHIHAKVHIGGKMTDAGYEGGHTCHTGQLFFAEEAVLASAEVAPYNTSTTERTTLDEDPGAVEP' A
#
# COMPACT_ATOMS: atom_id res chain seq x y z
N MET A 1 4.79 1.70 -6.24
CA MET A 1 4.93 0.85 -5.03
C MET A 1 4.02 1.42 -3.97
N HIS A 2 3.08 0.62 -3.46
CA HIS A 2 2.12 1.09 -2.48
C HIS A 2 1.59 -0.03 -1.60
N ILE A 3 0.97 0.35 -0.49
CA ILE A 3 0.18 -0.54 0.34
C ILE A 3 -1.26 -0.04 0.34
N HIS A 4 -2.21 -0.92 -0.01
CA HIS A 4 -3.62 -0.62 0.14
C HIS A 4 -4.00 -0.57 1.62
N ALA A 5 -4.73 0.47 2.01
CA ALA A 5 -5.24 0.63 3.37
C ALA A 5 -6.77 0.76 3.34
N LYS A 6 -7.42 0.04 4.25
CA LYS A 6 -8.86 0.14 4.47
C LYS A 6 -9.12 0.27 5.96
N VAL A 7 -9.85 1.31 6.35
CA VAL A 7 -10.14 1.61 7.76
C VAL A 7 -11.61 1.34 8.03
N HIS A 8 -11.86 0.52 9.06
CA HIS A 8 -13.19 0.24 9.58
C HIS A 8 -13.34 0.85 10.96
N ILE A 9 -14.53 1.41 11.24
CA ILE A 9 -14.90 1.92 12.57
C ILE A 9 -16.21 1.28 13.04
N GLY A 10 -16.36 1.20 14.37
CA GLY A 10 -17.57 0.67 15.01
C GLY A 10 -17.77 -0.84 14.86
N GLY A 11 -16.74 -1.59 14.46
CA GLY A 11 -16.74 -3.05 14.50
C GLY A 11 -16.05 -3.59 15.75
N LYS A 12 -16.10 -4.91 15.91
CA LYS A 12 -15.59 -5.61 17.09
C LYS A 12 -14.76 -6.80 16.66
N MET A 13 -13.56 -6.95 17.23
CA MET A 13 -12.80 -8.19 17.13
C MET A 13 -13.38 -9.22 18.10
N THR A 14 -13.67 -10.41 17.59
CA THR A 14 -14.09 -11.59 18.34
C THR A 14 -13.05 -12.69 18.16
N ASP A 15 -13.18 -13.79 18.89
CA ASP A 15 -12.30 -14.96 18.73
C ASP A 15 -12.47 -15.64 17.35
N ALA A 16 -13.59 -15.39 16.66
CA ALA A 16 -13.87 -15.91 15.33
C ALA A 16 -13.49 -14.94 14.20
N GLY A 17 -13.19 -13.66 14.51
CA GLY A 17 -12.80 -12.66 13.53
C GLY A 17 -13.37 -11.26 13.82
N TYR A 18 -13.23 -10.37 12.86
CA TYR A 18 -13.76 -9.01 12.96
C TYR A 18 -15.21 -8.95 12.46
N GLU A 19 -16.13 -8.42 13.26
CA GLU A 19 -17.57 -8.36 12.98
C GLU A 19 -18.13 -6.94 13.07
N GLY A 20 -19.14 -6.64 12.25
CA GLY A 20 -19.85 -5.36 12.24
C GLY A 20 -19.01 -4.18 11.72
N GLY A 21 -19.43 -2.96 12.11
CA GLY A 21 -18.81 -1.71 11.68
C GLY A 21 -19.07 -1.33 10.22
N HIS A 22 -18.42 -0.26 9.77
CA HIS A 22 -18.41 0.15 8.36
C HIS A 22 -17.03 0.68 7.95
N THR A 23 -16.76 0.62 6.65
CA THR A 23 -15.55 1.21 6.08
C THR A 23 -15.72 2.73 6.04
N CYS A 24 -14.87 3.46 6.75
CA CYS A 24 -14.86 4.93 6.72
C CYS A 24 -13.80 5.50 5.79
N HIS A 25 -12.79 4.70 5.41
CA HIS A 25 -11.76 5.11 4.47
C HIS A 25 -11.24 3.92 3.65
N THR A 26 -10.95 4.15 2.39
CA THR A 26 -10.21 3.24 1.50
C THR A 26 -9.25 4.09 0.70
N GLY A 27 -7.98 3.70 0.72
CA GLY A 27 -6.92 4.44 0.05
C GLY A 27 -5.65 3.61 -0.06
N GLN A 28 -4.56 4.30 -0.31
CA GLN A 28 -3.25 3.69 -0.52
C GLN A 28 -2.15 4.57 0.05
N LEU A 29 -1.11 3.92 0.55
CA LEU A 29 0.09 4.55 1.07
C LEU A 29 1.20 4.39 0.04
N PHE A 30 1.74 5.51 -0.41
CA PHE A 30 2.89 5.54 -1.30
C PHE A 30 4.20 5.70 -0.52
N PHE A 31 5.29 5.32 -1.16
CA PHE A 31 6.64 5.46 -0.60
C PHE A 31 7.41 6.54 -1.35
N ALA A 32 8.24 7.28 -0.61
CA ALA A 32 9.23 8.15 -1.21
C ALA A 32 10.18 7.35 -2.09
N GLU A 33 10.61 7.94 -3.21
CA GLU A 33 11.46 7.30 -4.21
C GLU A 33 12.76 6.72 -3.60
N GLU A 34 13.39 7.47 -2.68
CA GLU A 34 14.60 7.02 -1.97
C GLU A 34 14.37 5.69 -1.23
N ALA A 35 13.22 5.53 -0.56
CA ALA A 35 12.90 4.31 0.16
C ALA A 35 12.64 3.13 -0.80
N VAL A 36 12.05 3.41 -1.97
CA VAL A 36 11.83 2.39 -3.01
C VAL A 36 13.17 1.90 -3.57
N LEU A 37 14.08 2.80 -3.89
CA LEU A 37 15.43 2.46 -4.39
C LEU A 37 16.20 1.63 -3.35
N ALA A 38 16.18 2.03 -2.08
CA ALA A 38 16.79 1.25 -1.01
C ALA A 38 16.20 -0.16 -0.90
N SER A 39 14.87 -0.30 -1.05
CA SER A 39 14.23 -1.62 -1.03
C SER A 39 14.64 -2.51 -2.20
N ALA A 40 14.91 -1.93 -3.37
CA ALA A 40 15.30 -2.65 -4.58
C ALA A 40 16.71 -3.27 -4.49
N GLU A 41 17.54 -2.87 -3.53
CA GLU A 41 18.86 -3.48 -3.29
C GLU A 41 18.79 -4.74 -2.42
N VAL A 42 17.68 -4.93 -1.69
CA VAL A 42 17.52 -5.98 -0.69
C VAL A 42 16.90 -7.23 -1.31
N ALA A 43 17.40 -8.42 -0.95
CA ALA A 43 16.78 -9.68 -1.36
C ALA A 43 15.39 -9.86 -0.69
N PRO A 44 14.36 -10.33 -1.41
CA PRO A 44 14.40 -10.82 -2.79
C PRO A 44 14.10 -9.76 -3.86
N TYR A 45 13.85 -8.50 -3.49
CA TYR A 45 13.44 -7.46 -4.43
C TYR A 45 14.51 -7.13 -5.48
N ASN A 46 15.79 -7.29 -5.12
CA ASN A 46 16.93 -7.11 -6.01
C ASN A 46 17.03 -8.11 -7.16
N THR A 47 16.19 -9.15 -7.19
CA THR A 47 16.13 -10.08 -8.33
C THR A 47 15.06 -9.70 -9.35
N SER A 48 14.27 -8.65 -9.10
CA SER A 48 13.24 -8.19 -10.04
C SER A 48 13.89 -7.62 -11.31
N THR A 49 13.48 -8.12 -12.47
CA THR A 49 13.90 -7.59 -13.79
C THR A 49 12.79 -6.77 -14.46
N THR A 50 11.65 -6.61 -13.80
CA THR A 50 10.52 -5.83 -14.30
C THR A 50 10.81 -4.35 -14.24
N GLU A 51 10.55 -3.63 -15.33
CA GLU A 51 10.61 -2.17 -15.35
C GLU A 51 9.60 -1.59 -14.36
N ARG A 52 10.08 -0.68 -13.51
CA ARG A 52 9.30 -0.14 -12.41
C ARG A 52 8.63 1.17 -12.82
N THR A 53 7.33 1.26 -12.59
CA THR A 53 6.58 2.53 -12.59
C THR A 53 6.94 3.36 -11.35
N THR A 54 7.41 4.57 -11.58
CA THR A 54 7.74 5.56 -10.54
C THR A 54 6.47 6.15 -9.92
N LEU A 55 6.62 6.89 -8.82
CA LEU A 55 5.49 7.55 -8.16
C LEU A 55 4.81 8.58 -9.09
N ASP A 56 5.60 9.36 -9.83
CA ASP A 56 5.07 10.40 -10.73
C ASP A 56 4.40 9.84 -11.99
N GLU A 57 4.64 8.56 -12.30
CA GLU A 57 4.00 7.84 -13.40
C GLU A 57 2.76 7.04 -12.97
N ASP A 58 2.53 6.89 -11.66
CA ASP A 58 1.42 6.10 -11.13
C ASP A 58 0.11 6.93 -11.15
N PRO A 59 -0.88 6.55 -11.96
CA PRO A 59 -2.14 7.32 -12.09
C PRO A 59 -2.99 7.31 -10.80
N GLY A 60 -2.69 6.46 -9.83
CA GLY A 60 -3.32 6.47 -8.51
C GLY A 60 -2.58 7.35 -7.49
N ALA A 61 -1.35 7.77 -7.78
CA ALA A 61 -0.56 8.66 -6.93
C ALA A 61 -0.68 10.12 -7.33
N VAL A 62 -0.79 10.38 -8.64
CA VAL A 62 -1.04 11.71 -9.18
C VAL A 62 -2.53 11.98 -9.01
N GLU A 63 -2.90 12.86 -8.07
CA GLU A 63 -4.30 13.29 -7.97
C GLU A 63 -4.72 13.97 -9.28
N PRO A 64 -5.97 13.77 -9.75
CA PRO A 64 -6.54 14.60 -10.79
C PRO A 64 -6.69 16.08 -10.37
#